data_AF-A0A1W9GWI3-F1
#
_entry.id   AF-A0A1W9GWI3-F1
#
_cell.length_a   1.000
_cell.length_b   1.000
_cell.length_c   1.000
_cell.angle_alpha   90.00
_cell.angle_beta   90.00
_cell.angle_gamma   90.00
#
_symmetry.space_group_name_H-M   'P 1'
#
loop_
_entity.id
_entity.type
_entity.pdbx_description
1 polymer ?
#
loop_
_entity_poly.entity_id
_entity_poly.type
_entity_poly.pdbx_seq_one_letter_code
_entity_poly.pdbx_strand_id
1 'polypeptide(L)'
;MTRRDALVRVIEALHAEIAALKTNDVAGLERATQEKLGYLDTVAAHDHEPVTPELRGLAEEAHRLNETCRIYVNLMSANVRRRLQQLAGEPASGYRAAGMGGFGGYALA
;
A
#
# COMPACT_ATOMS: atom_id res chain seq x y z
N MET A 1 -7.49 -22.72 -13.35
CA MET A 1 -7.54 -21.26 -13.14
C MET A 1 -6.62 -20.61 -14.14
N THR A 2 -7.10 -19.60 -14.88
CA THR A 2 -6.28 -18.87 -15.87
C THR A 2 -5.41 -17.80 -15.19
N ARG A 3 -4.43 -17.24 -15.90
CA ARG A 3 -3.63 -16.09 -15.41
C ARG A 3 -4.50 -14.88 -15.07
N ARG A 4 -5.54 -14.64 -15.86
CA ARG A 4 -6.55 -13.60 -15.61
C ARG A 4 -7.29 -13.87 -14.29
N ASP A 5 -7.84 -15.06 -14.13
CA ASP A 5 -8.59 -15.42 -12.92
C ASP A 5 -7.71 -15.26 -11.69
N ALA A 6 -6.44 -15.69 -11.76
CA ALA A 6 -5.48 -15.53 -10.68
C ALA A 6 -5.26 -14.04 -10.33
N LEU A 7 -5.11 -13.15 -11.31
CA LEU A 7 -5.01 -11.71 -11.05
C LEU A 7 -6.27 -11.11 -10.42
N VAL A 8 -7.47 -11.55 -10.84
CA VAL A 8 -8.73 -11.13 -10.20
C VAL A 8 -8.74 -11.57 -8.74
N ARG A 9 -8.30 -12.79 -8.44
CA ARG A 9 -8.19 -13.30 -7.07
C ARG A 9 -7.14 -12.55 -6.23
N VAL A 10 -6.02 -12.10 -6.84
CA VAL A 10 -5.05 -11.19 -6.18
C VAL A 10 -5.73 -9.88 -5.77
N ILE A 11 -6.53 -9.28 -6.67
CA ILE A 11 -7.26 -8.03 -6.40
C ILE A 11 -8.28 -8.21 -5.26
N GLU A 12 -9.02 -9.33 -5.25
CA GLU A 12 -9.96 -9.65 -4.17
C GLU A 12 -9.24 -9.83 -2.82
N ALA A 13 -8.11 -10.54 -2.80
CA ALA A 13 -7.30 -10.71 -1.60
C ALA A 13 -6.74 -9.37 -1.09
N LEU A 14 -6.31 -8.47 -1.99
CA LEU A 14 -5.87 -7.13 -1.63
C LEU A 14 -7.00 -6.28 -1.01
N HIS A 15 -8.23 -6.37 -1.53
CA HIS A 15 -9.37 -5.71 -0.89
C HIS A 15 -9.63 -6.24 0.53
N ALA A 16 -9.55 -7.56 0.72
CA ALA A 16 -9.68 -8.18 2.04
C ALA A 16 -8.55 -7.72 3.00
N GLU A 17 -7.32 -7.62 2.49
CA GLU A 17 -6.17 -7.13 3.25
C GLU A 17 -6.37 -5.68 3.69
N ILE A 18 -6.84 -4.81 2.80
CA ILE A 18 -7.18 -3.41 3.13
C ILE A 18 -8.29 -3.36 4.18
N ALA A 19 -9.31 -4.20 4.07
CA ALA A 19 -10.39 -4.26 5.05
C ALA A 19 -9.87 -4.66 6.44
N ALA A 20 -9.01 -5.68 6.51
CA ALA A 20 -8.37 -6.14 7.73
C ALA A 20 -7.45 -5.07 8.35
N LEU A 21 -6.67 -4.36 7.52
CA LEU A 21 -5.83 -3.24 7.97
C LEU A 21 -6.66 -2.11 8.60
N LYS A 22 -7.82 -1.78 8.02
CA LYS A 22 -8.72 -0.74 8.55
C LYS A 22 -9.31 -1.12 9.91
N THR A 23 -9.56 -2.40 10.16
CA THR A 23 -10.16 -2.90 11.41
C THR A 23 -9.14 -3.42 12.43
N ASN A 24 -7.84 -3.40 12.10
CA ASN A 24 -6.76 -4.04 12.86
C ASN A 24 -6.99 -5.55 13.11
N ASP A 25 -7.61 -6.24 12.14
CA ASP A 25 -7.81 -7.68 12.19
C ASP A 25 -6.53 -8.41 11.73
N VAL A 26 -5.71 -8.83 12.69
CA VAL A 26 -4.42 -9.51 12.41
C VAL A 26 -4.63 -10.86 11.73
N ALA A 27 -5.65 -11.63 12.16
CA ALA A 27 -5.93 -12.94 11.58
C ALA A 27 -6.52 -12.82 10.16
N GLY A 28 -7.34 -11.80 9.92
CA GLY A 28 -7.81 -11.43 8.58
C GLY A 28 -6.67 -11.01 7.66
N LEU A 29 -5.74 -10.19 8.18
CA LEU A 29 -4.56 -9.75 7.44
C LEU A 29 -3.67 -10.93 7.03
N GLU A 30 -3.31 -11.81 7.96
CA GLU A 30 -2.47 -12.98 7.69
C GLU A 30 -3.09 -13.88 6.60
N ARG A 31 -4.39 -14.19 6.73
CA ARG A 31 -5.10 -15.01 5.75
C ARG A 31 -5.11 -14.38 4.36
N ALA A 32 -5.46 -13.10 4.27
CA ALA A 32 -5.50 -12.37 3.01
C ALA A 32 -4.11 -12.29 2.37
N THR A 33 -3.05 -12.09 3.17
CA THR A 33 -1.67 -12.11 2.69
C THR A 33 -1.29 -13.48 2.13
N GLN A 34 -1.61 -14.58 2.83
CA GLN A 34 -1.33 -15.94 2.34
C GLN A 34 -2.06 -16.24 1.03
N GLU A 35 -3.35 -15.90 0.95
CA GLU A 35 -4.15 -16.05 -0.28
C GLU A 35 -3.56 -15.25 -1.44
N LYS A 36 -3.22 -13.97 -1.22
CA LYS A 36 -2.59 -13.11 -2.22
C LYS A 36 -1.29 -13.71 -2.78
N LEU A 37 -0.42 -14.23 -1.91
CA LEU A 37 0.84 -14.85 -2.33
C LEU A 37 0.59 -16.11 -3.16
N GLY A 38 -0.32 -16.99 -2.74
CA GLY A 38 -0.66 -18.19 -3.51
C GLY A 38 -1.25 -17.88 -4.89
N TYR A 39 -2.04 -16.80 -5.01
CA TYR A 39 -2.53 -16.34 -6.31
C TYR A 39 -1.42 -15.72 -7.17
N LEU A 40 -0.47 -14.99 -6.59
CA LEU A 40 0.70 -14.48 -7.31
C LEU A 40 1.59 -15.62 -7.84
N ASP A 41 1.78 -16.69 -7.07
CA ASP A 41 2.48 -17.88 -7.54
C ASP A 41 1.76 -18.51 -8.75
N THR A 42 0.43 -18.51 -8.74
CA THR A 42 -0.36 -18.98 -9.90
C THR A 42 -0.24 -18.04 -11.10
N VAL A 43 -0.16 -16.72 -10.89
CA VAL A 43 0.11 -15.76 -11.97
C VAL A 43 1.49 -15.99 -12.58
N ALA A 44 2.50 -16.28 -11.74
CA ALA A 44 3.87 -16.53 -12.16
C ALA A 44 4.01 -17.84 -12.95
N ALA A 45 3.26 -18.88 -12.59
CA ALA A 45 3.22 -20.14 -13.35
C ALA A 45 2.77 -19.96 -14.81
N HIS A 46 2.03 -18.89 -15.11
CA HIS A 46 1.54 -18.54 -16.44
C HIS A 46 2.36 -17.41 -17.11
N ASP A 47 3.60 -17.17 -16.69
CA ASP A 47 4.43 -16.08 -17.22
C ASP A 47 4.74 -16.19 -18.72
N HIS A 48 4.77 -17.41 -19.24
CA HIS A 48 5.02 -17.77 -20.63
C HIS A 48 3.92 -17.29 -21.60
N GLU A 49 2.73 -16.95 -21.07
CA GLU A 49 1.64 -16.39 -21.86
C GLU A 49 1.91 -14.91 -22.19
N PRO A 50 1.57 -14.43 -23.39
CA PRO A 50 1.73 -13.03 -23.75
C PRO A 50 0.86 -12.12 -22.85
N VAL A 51 1.44 -11.03 -22.37
CA VAL A 51 0.73 -10.05 -21.54
C VAL A 51 -0.19 -9.21 -22.42
N THR A 52 -1.49 -9.48 -22.33
CA THR A 52 -2.53 -8.70 -23.01
C THR A 52 -2.78 -7.35 -22.32
N PRO A 53 -3.40 -6.36 -23.00
CA PRO A 53 -3.77 -5.08 -22.38
C PRO A 53 -4.67 -5.24 -21.14
N GLU A 54 -5.54 -6.24 -21.15
CA GLU A 54 -6.42 -6.54 -20.02
C GLU A 54 -5.64 -7.04 -18.80
N LEU A 55 -4.71 -7.99 -18.98
CA LEU A 55 -3.84 -8.47 -17.90
C LEU A 55 -3.00 -7.33 -17.31
N ARG A 56 -2.55 -6.40 -18.17
CA ARG A 56 -1.85 -5.19 -17.71
C ARG A 56 -2.74 -4.30 -16.85
N GLY A 57 -3.98 -4.04 -17.27
CA GLY A 57 -4.93 -3.26 -16.48
C GLY A 57 -5.23 -3.87 -15.11
N LEU A 58 -5.35 -5.20 -15.04
CA LEU A 58 -5.51 -5.91 -13.76
C LEU A 58 -4.27 -5.81 -12.88
N ALA A 59 -3.07 -5.97 -13.45
CA ALA A 59 -1.82 -5.83 -12.70
C ALA A 59 -1.62 -4.41 -12.16
N GLU A 60 -1.97 -3.38 -12.94
CA GLU A 60 -1.93 -1.98 -12.50
C GLU A 60 -2.92 -1.71 -11.36
N GLU A 61 -4.11 -2.31 -11.39
CA GLU A 61 -5.07 -2.20 -10.29
C GLU A 61 -4.56 -2.89 -9.02
N ALA A 62 -4.06 -4.12 -9.15
CA ALA A 62 -3.43 -4.82 -8.03
C ALA A 62 -2.27 -4.01 -7.43
N HIS A 63 -1.47 -3.34 -8.27
CA HIS A 63 -0.41 -2.46 -7.81
C HIS A 63 -0.95 -1.27 -7.00
N ARG A 64 -1.98 -0.56 -7.48
CA ARG A 64 -2.61 0.56 -6.76
C ARG A 64 -3.18 0.14 -5.40
N LEU A 65 -3.80 -1.04 -5.33
CA LEU A 65 -4.33 -1.58 -4.07
C LEU A 65 -3.19 -1.94 -3.10
N ASN A 66 -2.10 -2.54 -3.58
CA ASN A 66 -0.95 -2.84 -2.74
C ASN A 66 -0.25 -1.57 -2.21
N GLU A 67 -0.20 -0.50 -3.00
CA GLU A 67 0.25 0.81 -2.53
C GLU A 67 -0.64 1.36 -1.41
N THR A 68 -1.95 1.10 -1.48
CA THR A 68 -2.87 1.42 -0.38
C THR A 68 -2.54 0.64 0.89
N CYS A 69 -2.27 -0.67 0.81
CA CYS A 69 -1.81 -1.47 1.95
C CYS A 69 -0.53 -0.89 2.57
N ARG A 70 0.46 -0.52 1.73
CA ARG A 70 1.73 0.09 2.15
C ARG A 70 1.50 1.38 2.94
N ILE A 71 0.58 2.25 2.49
CA ILE A 71 0.23 3.50 3.19
C ILE A 71 -0.31 3.20 4.60
N TYR A 72 -1.22 2.22 4.74
CA TYR A 72 -1.78 1.84 6.04
C TYR A 72 -0.69 1.36 7.02
N VAL A 73 0.15 0.41 6.61
CA VAL A 73 1.23 -0.13 7.46
C VAL A 73 2.22 0.95 7.87
N ASN A 74 2.59 1.84 6.94
CA ASN A 74 3.49 2.96 7.22
C ASN A 74 2.88 3.95 8.22
N LEU A 75 1.58 4.24 8.08
CA LEU A 75 0.87 5.12 9.01
C LEU A 75 0.83 4.50 10.41
N MET A 76 0.52 3.21 10.54
CA MET A 76 0.54 2.50 11.82
C MET A 76 1.92 2.57 12.48
N SER A 77 2.98 2.30 11.73
CA SER A 77 4.37 2.38 12.21
C SER A 77 4.74 3.79 12.64
N ALA A 78 4.34 4.81 11.87
CA ALA A 78 4.56 6.21 12.22
C ALA A 78 3.81 6.62 13.49
N ASN A 79 2.59 6.10 13.72
CA ASN A 79 1.81 6.34 14.92
C ASN A 79 2.52 5.77 16.16
N VAL A 80 2.99 4.53 16.08
CA VAL A 80 3.74 3.88 17.17
C VAL A 80 5.02 4.65 17.48
N ARG A 81 5.80 5.02 16.45
CA ARG A 81 7.01 5.84 16.61
C ARG A 81 6.72 7.15 17.34
N ARG A 82 5.71 7.92 16.91
CA ARG A 82 5.35 9.19 17.57
C ARG A 82 4.99 9.00 19.05
N ARG A 83 4.27 7.93 19.37
CA ARG A 83 3.89 7.62 20.76
C ARG A 83 5.11 7.26 21.61
N LEU A 84 6.07 6.50 21.06
CA LEU A 84 7.32 6.19 21.75
C LEU A 84 8.15 7.44 22.05
N GLN A 85 8.28 8.35 21.08
CA GLN A 85 9.00 9.62 21.27
C GLN A 85 8.39 10.47 22.39
N GLN A 86 7.06 10.57 22.43
CA GLN A 86 6.34 11.26 23.51
C GLN A 86 6.61 10.65 24.89
N LEU A 87 6.59 9.31 24.98
CA LEU A 87 6.85 8.61 26.25
C LEU A 87 8.31 8.71 26.70
N ALA A 88 9.26 8.84 25.75
CA ALA A 88 10.67 9.04 26.03
C ALA A 88 11.02 10.48 26.48
N GLY A 89 10.04 11.39 26.49
CA GLY A 89 10.26 12.80 26.84
C GLY A 89 10.98 13.60 25.75
N GLU A 90 11.13 13.05 24.54
CA GLU A 90 11.58 13.82 23.39
C GLU A 90 10.45 14.77 22.99
N PRO A 91 10.69 16.09 22.89
CA PRO A 91 9.68 16.98 22.31
C PRO A 91 9.39 16.44 20.92
N ALA A 92 8.11 16.15 20.64
CA ALA A 92 7.68 15.62 19.35
C ALA A 92 8.26 16.56 18.28
N SER A 93 9.30 16.11 17.59
CA SER A 93 9.99 16.93 16.60
C SER A 93 8.98 17.16 15.50
N GLY A 94 8.30 18.30 15.60
CA GLY A 94 7.24 18.67 14.69
C GLY A 94 7.83 18.61 13.31
N TYR A 95 7.21 17.81 12.46
CA TYR A 95 7.47 17.83 11.03
C TYR A 95 7.17 19.26 10.55
N ARG A 96 8.16 20.17 10.65
CA ARG A 96 8.14 21.40 9.88
C ARG A 96 8.30 20.92 8.45
N ALA A 97 7.19 20.90 7.74
CA ALA A 97 7.22 21.01 6.29
C ALA A 97 8.14 22.20 5.97
N ALA A 98 9.36 21.91 5.52
CA ALA A 98 10.22 22.89 4.88
C ALA A 98 9.53 23.27 3.57
N GLY A 99 8.62 24.23 3.65
CA GLY A 99 7.73 24.59 2.57
C GLY A 99 7.05 25.92 2.85
N MET A 100 7.80 26.92 3.36
CA MET A 100 7.39 28.32 3.31
C MET A 100 8.61 29.23 3.47
N GLY A 101 9.33 29.45 2.37
CA GLY A 101 10.46 30.37 2.35
C GLY A 101 11.20 30.35 1.03
N GLY A 102 10.72 31.14 0.06
CA GLY A 102 11.53 31.52 -1.10
C GLY A 102 10.82 31.49 -2.43
N PHE A 103 9.82 32.34 -2.63
CA PHE A 103 9.49 32.81 -3.99
C PHE A 103 9.16 34.31 -3.96
N GLY A 104 9.99 35.08 -4.66
CA GLY A 104 9.53 36.23 -5.44
C GLY A 104 9.41 37.56 -4.71
N GLY A 105 10.55 38.15 -4.35
CA GLY A 105 10.65 39.60 -4.41
C GLY A 105 10.60 40.03 -5.87
N TYR A 106 9.49 40.60 -6.31
CA TYR A 106 9.43 41.53 -7.44
C TYR A 106 8.57 42.72 -7.04
N ALA A 107 9.24 43.84 -6.81
CA ALA A 107 8.62 45.15 -6.77
C ALA A 107 8.08 45.48 -8.17
N LEU A 108 6.82 45.90 -8.25
CA LEU A 108 6.26 46.58 -9.41
C LEU A 108 5.27 47.65 -8.94
N ALA A 109 5.49 48.83 -9.53
CA ALA A 109 4.70 50.07 -9.53
C ALA A 109 4.71 50.91 -8.25
#